data_AF-A0A7C5GLX7-F1
#
_entry.id   AF-A0A7C5GLX7-F1
#
_cell.length_a   1.000
_cell.length_b   1.000
_cell.length_c   1.000
_cell.angle_alpha   90.00
_cell.angle_beta   90.00
_cell.angle_gamma   90.00
#
_symmetry.space_group_name_H-M   'P 1'
#
loop_
_entity.id
_entity.type
_entity.pdbx_description
1 polymer ?
#
loop_
_entity_poly.entity_id
_entity_poly.type
_entity_poly.pdbx_seq_one_letter_code
_entity_poly.pdbx_strand_id
1 'polypeptide(L)'
;MVKMPLLSLLIWGVLSLGLVNPVFANGISWNSLTPKEQLSLQNFRDQWDSFSLNQQQSLKQRANFSEQQWENIKHFYKKWQQLSQSKRGKLVKVIRSY
;
A
#
# COMPACT_ATOMS: atom_id res chain seq x y z
N MET A 1 0.16 36.96 19.08
CA MET A 1 -0.80 35.84 18.92
C MET A 1 -0.92 35.61 17.42
N VAL A 2 -0.59 34.48 16.80
CA VAL A 2 -0.61 33.06 17.18
C VAL A 2 0.69 32.40 16.66
N LYS A 3 1.40 31.62 17.49
CA LYS A 3 2.53 30.78 17.08
C LYS A 3 1.97 29.43 16.64
N MET A 4 2.09 29.08 15.36
CA MET A 4 1.79 27.73 14.87
C MET A 4 3.09 26.93 14.70
N PRO A 5 3.14 25.66 15.14
CA PRO A 5 4.37 24.88 15.17
C PRO A 5 4.76 24.40 13.76
N LEU A 6 6.03 24.64 13.42
CA LEU A 6 6.76 24.21 12.21
C LEU A 6 6.84 22.67 12.00
N LEU A 7 6.04 21.88 12.71
CA LEU A 7 6.15 20.41 12.74
C LEU A 7 5.12 19.68 11.88
N SER A 8 4.29 20.38 11.10
CA SER A 8 3.22 19.77 10.29
C SER A 8 3.52 19.67 8.79
N LEU A 9 4.69 20.10 8.33
CA LEU A 9 5.06 20.16 6.90
C LEU A 9 5.83 18.94 6.39
N LEU A 10 6.12 17.95 7.24
CA LEU A 10 6.96 16.79 6.88
C LEU A 10 6.19 15.50 6.55
N ILE A 11 4.86 15.54 6.40
CA ILE A 11 4.05 14.36 6.04
C ILE A 11 3.62 14.38 4.55
N TRP A 12 3.82 15.49 3.84
CA TRP A 12 3.42 15.62 2.42
C TRP A 12 4.57 15.49 1.41
N GLY A 13 5.82 15.44 1.86
CA GLY A 13 7.00 15.56 0.98
C GLY A 13 7.47 14.30 0.26
N VAL A 14 6.81 13.15 0.42
CA VAL A 14 7.22 11.87 -0.21
C VAL A 14 6.22 11.41 -1.29
N LEU A 15 5.33 12.31 -1.75
CA LEU A 15 4.29 11.96 -2.73
C LEU A 15 4.47 12.56 -4.13
N SER A 16 5.51 13.36 -4.39
CA SER A 16 5.48 14.27 -5.56
C SER A 16 6.59 14.12 -6.59
N LEU A 17 7.48 13.12 -6.51
CA LEU A 17 8.54 12.98 -7.53
C LEU A 17 8.79 11.51 -7.87
N GLY A 18 7.97 11.01 -8.80
CA GLY A 18 8.09 9.67 -9.34
C GLY A 18 7.37 9.53 -10.69
N LEU A 19 7.76 10.35 -11.65
CA LEU A 19 7.77 10.05 -13.09
C LEU A 19 6.47 9.49 -13.69
N VAL A 20 5.70 10.42 -14.25
CA VAL A 20 4.80 10.21 -15.39
C VAL A 20 5.49 9.36 -16.47
N ASN A 21 5.20 8.07 -16.48
CA ASN A 21 5.26 7.24 -17.67
C ASN A 21 3.80 6.93 -18.06
N PRO A 22 3.29 7.44 -19.19
CA PRO A 22 1.98 7.07 -19.67
C PRO A 22 2.07 5.67 -20.29
N VAL A 23 2.20 4.63 -19.47
CA VAL A 23 1.96 3.24 -19.90
C VAL A 23 0.49 2.93 -19.64
N PHE A 24 -0.37 3.63 -20.38
CA PHE A 24 -1.82 3.40 -20.39
C PHE A 24 -2.15 2.39 -21.46
N ALA A 25 -2.33 1.12 -21.08
CA ALA A 25 -3.17 0.16 -21.83
C ALA A 25 -3.39 -1.18 -21.11
N ASN A 26 -2.48 -1.63 -20.23
CA ASN A 26 -2.56 -2.96 -19.60
C ASN A 26 -2.93 -2.93 -18.11
N GLY A 27 -3.80 -2.00 -17.69
CA GLY A 27 -4.33 -1.94 -16.32
C GLY A 27 -5.59 -2.80 -16.13
N ILE A 28 -5.86 -3.24 -14.90
CA ILE A 28 -7.14 -3.83 -14.52
C ILE A 28 -8.17 -2.70 -14.49
N SER A 29 -9.25 -2.79 -15.28
CA SER A 29 -10.32 -1.79 -15.24
C SER A 29 -11.04 -1.80 -13.89
N TRP A 30 -11.33 -0.62 -13.31
CA TRP A 30 -12.14 -0.50 -12.09
C TRP A 30 -13.48 -1.24 -12.18
N ASN A 31 -14.10 -1.21 -13.36
CA ASN A 31 -15.40 -1.86 -13.62
C ASN A 31 -15.31 -3.40 -13.70
N SER A 32 -14.09 -3.96 -13.81
CA SER A 32 -13.86 -5.40 -13.78
C SER A 32 -13.71 -5.99 -12.38
N LEU A 33 -13.64 -5.13 -11.35
CA LEU A 33 -13.61 -5.55 -9.95
C LEU A 33 -15.01 -5.99 -9.51
N THR A 34 -15.07 -7.00 -8.65
CA THR A 34 -16.32 -7.42 -8.00
C THR A 34 -16.83 -6.31 -7.07
N PRO A 35 -18.14 -6.28 -6.74
CA PRO A 35 -18.68 -5.28 -5.81
C PRO A 35 -17.97 -5.24 -4.45
N LYS A 36 -17.56 -6.41 -3.94
CA LYS A 36 -16.78 -6.52 -2.70
C LYS A 36 -15.40 -5.86 -2.82
N GLU A 37 -14.70 -6.12 -3.92
CA GLU A 37 -13.40 -5.52 -4.18
C GLU A 37 -13.52 -4.00 -4.34
N GLN A 38 -14.53 -3.51 -5.07
CA GLN A 38 -14.80 -2.08 -5.23
C GLN A 38 -15.09 -1.40 -3.90
N LEU A 39 -15.87 -2.03 -3.02
CA LEU A 39 -16.17 -1.50 -1.69
C LEU A 39 -14.92 -1.44 -0.81
N SER A 40 -14.09 -2.48 -0.84
CA SER A 40 -12.82 -2.50 -0.10
C SER A 40 -11.79 -1.50 -0.64
N LEU A 41 -11.86 -1.15 -1.93
CA LEU A 41 -10.90 -0.29 -2.62
C LEU A 41 -11.46 1.11 -2.92
N GLN A 42 -12.59 1.49 -2.34
CA GLN A 42 -13.30 2.72 -2.68
C GLN A 42 -12.42 3.98 -2.58
N ASN A 43 -11.53 4.03 -1.59
CA ASN A 43 -10.58 5.14 -1.37
C ASN A 43 -9.54 5.30 -2.50
N PHE A 44 -9.42 4.29 -3.36
CA PHE A 44 -8.48 4.26 -4.48
C PHE A 44 -9.15 4.54 -5.82
N ARG A 45 -10.48 4.69 -5.86
CA ARG A 45 -11.24 4.81 -7.11
C ARG A 45 -10.72 5.92 -8.02
N ASP A 46 -10.56 7.13 -7.49
CA ASP A 46 -10.23 8.31 -8.29
C ASP A 46 -8.80 8.29 -8.83
N GLN A 47 -7.92 7.49 -8.22
CA GLN A 47 -6.52 7.32 -8.60
C GLN A 47 -6.25 5.93 -9.17
N TRP A 48 -7.27 5.11 -9.41
CA TRP A 48 -7.10 3.70 -9.75
C TRP A 48 -6.27 3.51 -11.01
N ASP A 49 -6.55 4.31 -12.04
CA ASP A 49 -5.86 4.28 -13.32
C ASP A 49 -4.46 4.89 -13.28
N SER A 50 -4.10 5.58 -12.19
CA SER A 50 -2.74 6.07 -11.97
C SER A 50 -1.80 4.99 -11.42
N PHE A 51 -2.35 3.89 -10.90
CA PHE A 51 -1.55 2.78 -10.41
C PHE A 51 -1.03 1.91 -11.55
N SER A 52 0.21 1.46 -11.42
CA SER A 52 0.75 0.41 -12.27
C SER A 52 -0.04 -0.89 -12.11
N LEU A 53 0.01 -1.77 -13.14
CA LEU A 53 -0.65 -3.08 -13.09
C LEU A 53 -0.27 -3.88 -11.83
N ASN A 54 1.00 -3.89 -11.44
CA ASN A 54 1.47 -4.60 -10.24
C ASN A 54 0.84 -4.05 -8.95
N GLN A 55 0.65 -2.73 -8.87
CA GLN A 55 -0.02 -2.09 -7.74
C GLN A 55 -1.52 -2.42 -7.73
N GLN A 56 -2.19 -2.34 -8.88
CA GLN A 56 -3.60 -2.72 -9.01
C GLN A 56 -3.84 -4.19 -8.64
N GLN A 57 -2.97 -5.10 -9.10
CA GLN A 57 -3.00 -6.51 -8.73
C GLN A 57 -2.79 -6.73 -7.23
N SER A 58 -1.82 -6.03 -6.63
CA SER A 58 -1.55 -6.13 -5.19
C SER A 58 -2.73 -5.63 -4.35
N LEU A 59 -3.36 -4.53 -4.76
CA LEU A 59 -4.55 -3.98 -4.12
C LEU A 59 -5.75 -4.94 -4.25
N LYS A 60 -5.97 -5.47 -5.46
CA LYS A 60 -7.01 -6.48 -5.71
C LYS A 60 -6.81 -7.74 -4.86
N GLN A 61 -5.58 -8.24 -4.76
CA GLN A 61 -5.27 -9.39 -3.90
C GLN A 61 -5.60 -9.11 -2.43
N ARG A 62 -5.23 -7.93 -1.91
CA ARG A 62 -5.53 -7.53 -0.53
C ARG A 62 -7.03 -7.37 -0.28
N ALA A 63 -7.78 -6.87 -1.25
CA ALA A 63 -9.24 -6.74 -1.15
C ALA A 63 -9.94 -8.11 -1.01
N ASN A 64 -9.29 -9.18 -1.47
CA ASN A 64 -9.79 -10.56 -1.37
C ASN A 64 -9.36 -11.28 -0.10
N PHE A 65 -8.56 -10.67 0.78
CA PHE A 65 -8.17 -11.31 2.03
C PHE A 65 -9.39 -11.58 2.93
N SER A 66 -9.40 -12.76 3.54
CA SER A 66 -10.35 -13.09 4.60
C SER A 66 -10.00 -12.34 5.89
N GLU A 67 -10.96 -12.24 6.81
CA GLU A 67 -10.72 -11.63 8.13
C GLU A 67 -9.57 -12.32 8.86
N GLN A 68 -9.48 -13.66 8.79
CA GLN A 68 -8.38 -14.40 9.41
C GLN A 68 -7.02 -14.04 8.79
N GLN A 69 -6.96 -13.83 7.47
CA GLN A 69 -5.72 -13.38 6.82
C GLN A 69 -5.34 -11.96 7.27
N TRP A 70 -6.32 -11.06 7.42
CA TRP A 70 -6.09 -9.72 7.96
C TRP A 70 -5.59 -9.73 9.40
N GLU A 71 -6.16 -10.56 10.26
CA GLU A 71 -5.70 -10.69 11.65
C GLU A 71 -4.27 -11.23 11.73
N ASN A 72 -3.94 -12.21 10.88
CA ASN A 72 -2.56 -12.72 10.79
C ASN A 72 -1.58 -11.62 10.36
N ILE A 73 -1.95 -10.79 9.39
CA ILE A 73 -1.14 -9.66 8.94
C ILE A 73 -0.95 -8.64 10.05
N LYS A 74 -2.02 -8.26 10.77
CA LYS A 74 -1.95 -7.34 11.91
C LYS A 74 -1.03 -7.89 13.01
N HIS A 75 -1.18 -9.17 13.33
CA HIS A 75 -0.35 -9.82 14.34
C HIS A 75 1.11 -9.89 13.91
N PHE A 76 1.40 -10.25 12.66
CA PHE A 76 2.75 -10.23 12.11
C PHE A 76 3.36 -8.83 12.15
N TYR A 77 2.59 -7.81 11.76
CA TYR A 77 3.01 -6.43 11.79
C TYR A 77 3.35 -5.95 13.21
N LYS A 78 2.52 -6.30 14.21
CA LYS A 78 2.80 -6.01 15.62
C LYS A 78 4.10 -6.66 16.09
N LYS A 79 4.33 -7.94 15.75
CA LYS A 79 5.59 -8.64 16.04
C LYS A 79 6.77 -7.98 15.34
N TRP A 80 6.62 -7.62 14.07
CA TRP A 80 7.63 -6.93 13.29
C TRP A 80 8.06 -5.60 13.92
N GLN A 81 7.08 -4.80 14.39
CA GLN A 81 7.34 -3.54 15.08
C GLN A 81 8.16 -3.72 16.37
N GLN A 82 8.09 -4.88 17.03
CA GLN A 82 8.85 -5.18 18.24
C GLN A 82 10.28 -5.68 17.94
N LEU A 83 10.60 -6.05 16.70
CA LEU A 83 11.94 -6.51 16.34
C LEU A 83 12.94 -5.35 16.28
N SER A 84 14.16 -5.59 16.76
CA SER A 84 15.28 -4.67 16.56
C SER A 84 15.70 -4.60 15.09
N GLN A 85 16.33 -3.48 14.68
CA GLN A 85 16.74 -3.27 13.29
C GLN A 85 17.62 -4.42 12.74
N SER A 86 18.55 -4.93 13.55
CA SER A 86 19.40 -6.08 13.17
C SER A 86 18.57 -7.34 12.86
N LYS A 87 17.55 -7.64 13.66
CA LYS A 87 16.67 -8.79 13.43
C LYS A 87 15.79 -8.60 12.20
N ARG A 88 15.26 -7.40 11.99
CA ARG A 88 14.51 -7.05 10.77
C ARG A 88 15.37 -7.22 9.52
N GLY A 89 16.61 -6.73 9.55
CA GLY A 89 17.54 -6.84 8.42
C GLY A 89 17.83 -8.29 8.01
N LYS A 90 17.96 -9.20 8.98
CA LYS A 90 18.11 -10.64 8.70
C LYS A 90 16.87 -11.21 8.02
N LEU A 91 15.68 -10.88 8.49
CA LEU A 91 14.42 -11.36 7.91
C LEU A 91 14.17 -10.82 6.49
N VAL A 92 14.44 -9.54 6.24
CA VAL A 92 14.32 -8.97 4.87
C VAL A 92 15.23 -9.72 3.89
N LYS A 93 16.45 -10.07 4.30
CA LYS A 93 17.37 -10.85 3.46
C LYS A 93 16.81 -12.23 3.12
N VAL A 94 16.24 -12.93 4.10
CA VAL A 94 15.61 -14.25 3.90
C VAL A 94 14.42 -14.15 2.95
N ILE A 95 13.53 -13.18 3.16
CA ILE A 95 12.35 -12.99 2.29
C ILE A 95 12.76 -12.66 0.86
N ARG A 96 13.85 -11.92 0.65
CA ARG A 96 14.36 -11.58 -0.69
C ARG A 96 15.07 -12.75 -1.39
N SER A 97 15.52 -13.76 -0.64
CA SER A 97 16.19 -14.95 -1.20
C SER A 97 15.25 -16.07 -1.63
N TYR A 98 13.96 -15.94 -1.35
CA TYR A 98 12.89 -16.80 -1.88
C TYR A 98 12.20 -16.08 -3.04
#